data_AF-A0A497RYW5-F1
#
_entry.id   AF-A0A497RYW5-F1
#
_cell.length_a   1.000
_cell.length_b   1.000
_cell.length_c   1.000
_cell.angle_alpha   90.00
_cell.angle_beta   90.00
_cell.angle_gamma   90.00
#
_symmetry.space_group_name_H-M   'P 1'
#
loop_
_entity.id
_entity.type
_entity.pdbx_description
1 polymer ?
#
loop_
_entity_poly.entity_id
_entity_poly.type
_entity_poly.pdbx_seq_one_letter_code
_entity_poly.pdbx_strand_id
1 'polypeptide(L)'
;QPDTIDDSAIRKIAAFAAQDGDARYALKLLQKAGEIAQSKLKSRVDLDDVGMARYLVEKDIMTESIALLPEHQQIVIYSIAHLALRGGLYQRLSGISTGDLLTGEVYEAYEANCRALNRNPRTMRQFSEYLNELEMSGLIAMRLSGKGIRGTTRLIRLGYPPDEIIQIIRQSLGLESE
;
A
#
# COMPACT_ATOMS: atom_id res chain seq x y z
N GLN A 1 -5.79 18.54 -29.88
CA GLN A 1 -5.69 19.97 -30.23
C GLN A 1 -4.34 20.48 -29.73
N PRO A 2 -3.69 21.44 -30.39
CA PRO A 2 -2.53 22.12 -29.81
C PRO A 2 -2.92 22.87 -28.52
N ASP A 3 -1.98 23.13 -27.61
CA ASP A 3 -2.15 23.90 -26.36
C ASP A 3 -3.17 23.38 -25.31
N THR A 4 -3.61 22.13 -25.41
CA THR A 4 -4.53 21.51 -24.42
C THR A 4 -3.86 21.07 -23.12
N ILE A 5 -2.54 21.20 -22.98
CA ILE A 5 -1.80 20.81 -21.77
C ILE A 5 -0.86 21.95 -21.39
N ASP A 6 -0.81 22.30 -20.11
CA ASP A 6 0.15 23.26 -19.61
C ASP A 6 1.58 22.70 -19.60
N ASP A 7 2.57 23.45 -20.08
CA ASP A 7 3.98 23.09 -20.00
C ASP A 7 4.43 22.75 -18.58
N SER A 8 3.88 23.44 -17.58
CA SER A 8 4.13 23.13 -16.17
C SER A 8 3.58 21.76 -15.78
N ALA A 9 2.42 21.37 -16.31
CA ALA A 9 1.85 20.03 -16.13
C ALA A 9 2.74 18.96 -16.77
N ILE A 10 3.24 19.19 -17.99
CA ILE A 10 4.19 18.28 -18.66
C ILE A 10 5.46 18.12 -17.83
N ARG A 11 6.07 19.24 -17.38
CA ARG A 11 7.27 19.23 -16.53
C ARG A 11 7.03 18.47 -15.22
N LYS A 12 5.86 18.62 -14.61
CA LYS A 12 5.53 17.92 -13.35
C LYS A 12 5.34 16.42 -13.56
N ILE A 13 4.68 15.99 -14.64
CA ILE A 13 4.56 14.57 -15.00
C ILE A 13 5.95 13.98 -15.24
N ALA A 14 6.80 14.66 -16.01
CA ALA A 14 8.17 14.21 -16.27
C ALA A 14 8.98 14.10 -14.97
N ALA A 15 8.83 15.06 -14.05
CA ALA A 15 9.51 15.03 -12.75
C ALA A 15 9.06 13.84 -11.88
N PHE A 16 7.78 13.46 -11.90
CA PHE A 16 7.31 12.28 -11.18
C PHE A 16 7.84 10.99 -11.81
N ALA A 17 7.73 10.85 -13.14
CA ALA A 17 8.21 9.66 -13.84
C ALA A 17 9.74 9.48 -13.75
N ALA A 18 10.50 10.57 -13.64
CA ALA A 18 11.95 10.51 -13.50
C ALA A 18 12.43 9.96 -12.14
N GLN A 19 11.58 9.90 -11.11
CA GLN A 19 11.95 9.33 -9.81
C GLN A 19 12.31 7.84 -9.94
N ASP A 20 11.50 7.10 -10.71
CA ASP A 20 11.68 5.66 -10.95
C ASP A 20 12.11 5.34 -12.40
N GLY A 21 12.16 6.34 -13.27
CA GLY A 21 12.52 6.19 -14.69
C GLY A 21 11.44 5.51 -15.54
N ASP A 22 10.17 5.53 -15.12
CA ASP A 22 9.09 4.81 -15.81
C ASP A 22 8.27 5.69 -16.75
N ALA A 23 8.54 5.55 -18.05
CA ALA A 23 7.76 6.23 -19.10
C ALA A 23 6.29 5.76 -19.16
N ARG A 24 5.99 4.51 -18.78
CA ARG A 24 4.59 4.02 -18.74
C ARG A 24 3.81 4.74 -17.65
N TYR A 25 4.43 4.98 -16.50
CA TYR A 25 3.84 5.78 -15.44
C TYR A 25 3.57 7.22 -15.90
N ALA A 26 4.49 7.84 -16.64
CA ALA A 26 4.25 9.17 -17.25
C ALA A 26 3.00 9.19 -18.14
N LEU A 27 2.83 8.18 -18.99
CA LEU A 27 1.67 8.05 -19.86
C LEU A 27 0.37 7.82 -19.09
N LYS A 28 0.38 6.97 -18.04
CA LYS A 28 -0.77 6.77 -17.15
C LYS A 28 -1.18 8.06 -16.45
N LEU A 29 -0.22 8.81 -15.92
CA LEU A 29 -0.47 10.12 -15.30
C LEU A 29 -1.10 11.10 -16.28
N LEU A 30 -0.55 11.21 -17.49
CA LEU A 30 -1.06 12.12 -18.51
C LEU A 30 -2.49 11.75 -18.93
N GLN A 31 -2.75 10.46 -19.15
CA GLN A 31 -4.07 9.95 -19.50
C GLN A 31 -5.09 10.30 -18.41
N LYS A 32 -4.79 9.98 -17.15
CA LYS A 32 -5.67 10.25 -16.02
C LYS A 32 -5.89 11.75 -15.81
N ALA A 33 -4.86 12.58 -15.99
CA ALA A 33 -5.00 14.03 -15.91
C ALA A 33 -5.93 14.60 -17.00
N GLY A 34 -5.84 14.04 -18.22
CA GLY A 34 -6.77 14.36 -19.31
C GLY A 34 -8.22 13.98 -19.00
N GLU A 35 -8.44 12.77 -18.47
CA GLU A 35 -9.76 12.31 -18.02
C GLU A 35 -10.36 13.23 -16.94
N ILE A 36 -9.54 13.64 -15.97
CA ILE A 36 -9.98 14.56 -14.90
C ILE A 36 -10.36 15.92 -15.49
N ALA A 37 -9.51 16.51 -16.34
CA ALA A 37 -9.80 17.79 -16.98
C ALA A 37 -11.09 17.72 -17.81
N GLN A 38 -11.29 16.64 -18.57
CA GLN A 38 -12.50 16.39 -19.35
C GLN A 38 -13.73 16.27 -18.44
N SER A 39 -13.64 15.55 -17.32
CA SER A 39 -14.73 15.41 -16.35
C SER A 39 -15.17 16.74 -15.73
N LYS A 40 -14.24 17.69 -15.62
CA LYS A 40 -14.47 19.06 -15.14
C LYS A 40 -14.83 20.04 -16.27
N LEU A 41 -15.01 19.56 -17.50
CA LEU A 41 -15.26 20.38 -18.69
C LEU A 41 -14.19 21.46 -18.92
N LYS A 42 -12.94 21.19 -18.52
CA LYS A 42 -11.80 22.08 -18.74
C LYS A 42 -11.24 21.83 -20.14
N SER A 43 -10.90 22.91 -20.85
CA SER A 43 -10.24 22.83 -22.16
C SER A 43 -8.73 22.56 -22.07
N ARG A 44 -8.15 22.62 -20.85
CA ARG A 44 -6.71 22.49 -20.63
C ARG A 44 -6.40 21.76 -19.34
N VAL A 45 -5.40 20.88 -19.39
CA VAL A 45 -4.83 20.18 -18.23
C VAL A 45 -3.86 21.10 -17.50
N ASP A 46 -4.04 21.26 -16.19
CA ASP A 46 -3.16 22.03 -15.32
C ASP A 46 -2.51 21.19 -14.20
N LEU A 47 -1.77 21.87 -13.32
CA LEU A 47 -1.02 21.22 -12.23
C LEU A 47 -1.90 20.52 -11.20
N ASP A 48 -3.14 20.99 -11.01
CA ASP A 48 -4.08 20.41 -10.07
C ASP A 48 -4.59 19.08 -10.61
N ASP A 49 -4.95 19.04 -11.89
CA ASP A 49 -5.37 17.80 -12.56
C ASP A 49 -4.26 16.75 -12.54
N VAL A 50 -2.98 17.14 -12.72
CA VAL A 50 -1.83 16.23 -12.54
C VAL A 50 -1.68 15.75 -11.10
N GLY A 51 -1.92 16.61 -10.11
CA GLY A 51 -1.87 16.24 -8.69
C GLY A 51 -2.93 15.20 -8.34
N MET A 52 -4.17 15.40 -8.79
CA MET A 52 -5.25 14.42 -8.63
C MET A 52 -4.98 13.14 -9.41
N ALA A 53 -4.46 13.25 -10.64
CA ALA A 53 -4.10 12.10 -11.46
C ALA A 53 -3.07 11.22 -10.76
N ARG A 54 -2.07 11.81 -10.09
CA ARG A 54 -1.09 11.07 -9.31
C ARG A 54 -1.75 10.23 -8.22
N TYR A 55 -2.60 10.83 -7.40
CA TYR A 55 -3.28 10.10 -6.33
C TYR A 55 -4.10 8.92 -6.87
N LEU A 56 -4.87 9.13 -7.96
CA LEU A 56 -5.68 8.07 -8.56
C LEU A 56 -4.83 6.97 -9.20
N VAL A 57 -3.77 7.31 -9.94
CA VAL A 57 -2.89 6.32 -10.58
C VAL A 57 -2.15 5.49 -9.53
N GLU A 58 -1.64 6.11 -8.46
CA GLU A 58 -1.01 5.38 -7.34
C GLU A 58 -2.00 4.42 -6.67
N LYS A 59 -3.24 4.87 -6.47
CA LYS A 59 -4.31 4.04 -5.91
C LYS A 59 -4.67 2.87 -6.82
N ASP A 60 -4.76 3.09 -8.13
CA ASP A 60 -5.03 2.04 -9.11
C ASP A 60 -3.90 0.99 -9.10
N ILE A 61 -2.63 1.44 -9.09
CA ILE A 61 -1.45 0.55 -9.01
C ILE A 61 -1.46 -0.27 -7.71
N MET A 62 -1.73 0.37 -6.57
CA MET A 62 -1.85 -0.30 -5.28
C MET A 62 -2.97 -1.35 -5.33
N THR A 63 -4.14 -0.99 -5.86
CA THR A 63 -5.31 -1.88 -5.96
C THR A 63 -5.01 -3.11 -6.81
N GLU A 64 -4.43 -2.90 -7.99
CA GLU A 64 -3.99 -3.99 -8.88
C GLU A 64 -2.95 -4.89 -8.19
N SER A 65 -1.96 -4.29 -7.52
CA SER A 65 -0.91 -5.03 -6.82
C SER A 65 -1.47 -5.94 -5.72
N ILE A 66 -2.37 -5.40 -4.87
CA ILE A 66 -2.99 -6.16 -3.77
C ILE A 66 -3.92 -7.25 -4.31
N ALA A 67 -4.70 -6.96 -5.36
CA ALA A 67 -5.63 -7.92 -5.96
C ALA A 67 -4.91 -9.13 -6.58
N LEU A 68 -3.67 -8.95 -7.05
CA LEU A 68 -2.85 -10.01 -7.64
C LEU A 68 -2.04 -10.83 -6.62
N LEU A 69 -2.07 -10.45 -5.33
CA LEU A 69 -1.36 -11.19 -4.30
C LEU A 69 -1.95 -12.60 -4.12
N PRO A 70 -1.10 -13.63 -3.97
CA PRO A 70 -1.49 -14.93 -3.45
C PRO A 70 -2.27 -14.84 -2.12
N GLU A 71 -3.21 -15.76 -1.92
CA GLU A 71 -4.17 -15.73 -0.81
C GLU A 71 -3.51 -15.53 0.57
N HIS A 72 -2.41 -16.24 0.88
CA HIS A 72 -1.74 -16.07 2.17
C HIS A 72 -1.10 -14.68 2.33
N GLN A 73 -0.59 -14.06 1.27
CA GLN A 73 -0.05 -12.70 1.34
C GLN A 73 -1.17 -11.68 1.52
N GLN A 74 -2.33 -11.89 0.92
CA GLN A 74 -3.54 -11.10 1.19
C GLN A 74 -3.93 -11.19 2.68
N ILE A 75 -3.92 -12.39 3.27
CA ILE A 75 -4.21 -12.55 4.71
C ILE A 75 -3.15 -11.85 5.58
N VAL A 76 -1.86 -11.91 5.21
CA VAL A 76 -0.79 -11.21 5.94
C VAL A 76 -1.01 -9.71 5.91
N ILE A 77 -1.15 -9.08 4.74
CA ILE A 77 -1.31 -7.63 4.64
C ILE A 77 -2.63 -7.14 5.23
N TYR A 78 -3.70 -7.94 5.16
CA TYR A 78 -4.94 -7.71 5.91
C TYR A 78 -4.72 -7.66 7.42
N SER A 79 -3.93 -8.59 7.94
CA SER A 79 -3.61 -8.67 9.38
C SER A 79 -2.80 -7.44 9.83
N ILE A 80 -1.83 -7.02 9.02
CA ILE A 80 -1.04 -5.80 9.26
C ILE A 80 -1.96 -4.57 9.27
N ALA A 81 -2.87 -4.44 8.29
CA ALA A 81 -3.79 -3.31 8.20
C ALA A 81 -4.74 -3.20 9.38
N HIS A 82 -5.34 -4.30 9.81
CA HIS A 82 -6.19 -4.30 11.00
C HIS A 82 -5.45 -3.93 12.29
N LEU A 83 -4.22 -4.41 12.45
CA LEU A 83 -3.37 -4.04 13.58
C LEU A 83 -2.97 -2.56 13.54
N ALA A 84 -2.68 -2.02 12.35
CA ALA A 84 -2.33 -0.62 12.18
C ALA A 84 -3.49 0.32 12.58
N LEU A 85 -4.74 -0.01 12.23
CA LEU A 85 -5.92 0.79 12.63
C LEU A 85 -6.16 0.81 14.13
N ARG A 86 -5.98 -0.33 14.80
CA ARG A 86 -6.23 -0.45 16.25
C ARG A 86 -5.14 0.21 17.08
N GLY A 87 -4.01 0.54 16.44
CA GLY A 87 -2.77 0.93 17.09
C GLY A 87 -2.18 -0.27 17.83
N GLY A 88 -1.24 -0.97 17.19
CA GLY A 88 -0.63 -2.22 17.69
C GLY A 88 -0.32 -2.23 19.20
N LEU A 89 -0.34 -3.41 19.83
CA LEU A 89 -0.38 -3.55 21.30
C LEU A 89 0.78 -2.84 21.99
N TYR A 90 1.90 -2.65 21.29
CA TYR A 90 3.15 -2.14 21.85
C TYR A 90 3.49 -0.70 21.45
N GLN A 91 2.53 0.10 20.99
CA GLN A 91 2.76 1.54 20.72
C GLN A 91 3.32 2.32 21.94
N ARG A 92 3.22 1.75 23.14
CA ARG A 92 3.75 2.34 24.38
C ARG A 92 5.18 1.90 24.74
N LEU A 93 5.80 1.00 23.97
CA LEU A 93 7.19 0.58 24.19
C LEU A 93 8.18 1.60 23.62
N SER A 94 9.23 1.92 24.38
CA SER A 94 10.34 2.76 23.93
C SER A 94 11.02 2.15 22.70
N GLY A 95 11.14 2.92 21.62
CA GLY A 95 11.79 2.51 20.36
C GLY A 95 10.84 2.01 19.26
N ILE A 96 9.54 1.94 19.54
CA ILE A 96 8.47 1.70 18.56
C ILE A 96 7.84 3.04 18.21
N SER A 97 7.85 3.39 16.92
CA SER A 97 7.17 4.60 16.46
C SER A 97 5.68 4.31 16.23
N THR A 98 4.84 5.34 16.24
CA THR A 98 3.43 5.22 15.84
C THR A 98 3.33 4.56 14.47
N GLY A 99 2.56 3.47 14.39
CA GLY A 99 2.35 2.69 13.18
C GLY A 99 3.34 1.53 12.95
N ASP A 100 4.34 1.34 13.80
CA ASP A 100 5.21 0.16 13.75
C ASP A 100 4.58 -1.03 14.49
N LEU A 101 4.64 -2.21 13.87
CA LEU A 101 4.11 -3.47 14.40
C LEU A 101 5.24 -4.49 14.56
N LEU A 102 5.20 -5.31 15.61
CA LEU A 102 6.20 -6.37 15.78
C LEU A 102 5.84 -7.58 14.92
N THR A 103 6.86 -8.24 14.38
CA THR A 103 6.68 -9.48 13.58
C THR A 103 5.82 -10.53 14.29
N GLY A 104 6.00 -10.69 15.61
CA GLY A 104 5.22 -11.65 16.40
C GLY A 104 3.74 -11.32 16.47
N GLU A 105 3.37 -10.05 16.69
CA GLU A 105 1.97 -9.61 16.68
C GLU A 105 1.30 -9.85 15.33
N VAL A 106 2.02 -9.53 14.25
CA VAL A 106 1.51 -9.73 12.90
C VAL A 106 1.30 -11.22 12.63
N TYR A 107 2.22 -12.08 13.07
CA TYR A 107 2.08 -13.53 12.91
C TYR A 107 0.87 -14.08 13.69
N GLU A 108 0.66 -13.66 14.94
CA GLU A 108 -0.51 -14.05 15.74
C GLU A 108 -1.83 -13.61 15.08
N ALA A 109 -1.89 -12.37 14.56
CA ALA A 109 -3.06 -11.88 13.83
C ALA A 109 -3.28 -12.63 12.52
N TYR A 110 -2.22 -12.96 11.79
CA TYR A 110 -2.26 -13.79 10.59
C TYR A 110 -2.81 -15.19 10.89
N GLU A 111 -2.37 -15.84 11.96
CA GLU A 111 -2.90 -17.14 12.36
C GLU A 111 -4.38 -17.08 12.71
N ALA A 112 -4.80 -16.05 13.44
CA ALA A 112 -6.21 -15.84 13.78
C ALA A 112 -7.09 -15.65 12.54
N ASN A 113 -6.64 -14.81 11.59
CA ASN A 113 -7.34 -14.57 10.34
C ASN A 113 -7.37 -15.80 9.43
N CYS A 114 -6.29 -16.60 9.38
CA CYS A 114 -6.31 -17.87 8.66
C CYS A 114 -7.39 -18.81 9.22
N ARG A 115 -7.47 -18.96 10.55
CA ARG A 115 -8.49 -19.79 11.20
C ARG A 115 -9.90 -19.29 10.92
N ALA A 116 -10.13 -17.98 11.01
CA ALA A 116 -11.42 -17.36 10.70
C ALA A 116 -11.87 -17.59 9.25
N LEU A 117 -10.91 -17.66 8.32
CA LEU A 117 -11.14 -17.95 6.90
C LEU A 117 -11.16 -19.45 6.56
N ASN A 118 -11.13 -20.34 7.56
CA ASN A 118 -11.00 -21.78 7.36
C ASN A 118 -9.78 -22.15 6.50
N ARG A 119 -8.64 -21.51 6.78
CA ARG A 119 -7.34 -21.77 6.17
C ARG A 119 -6.33 -22.24 7.21
N ASN A 120 -5.40 -23.08 6.79
CA ASN A 120 -4.30 -23.50 7.64
C ASN A 120 -3.22 -22.41 7.65
N PRO A 121 -2.82 -21.88 8.82
CA PRO A 121 -1.72 -20.93 8.89
C PRO A 121 -0.42 -21.57 8.43
N ARG A 122 0.42 -20.78 7.75
CA ARG A 122 1.75 -21.20 7.31
C ARG A 122 2.77 -21.02 8.43
N THR A 123 3.86 -21.76 8.32
CA THR A 123 4.96 -21.69 9.30
C THR A 123 5.54 -20.28 9.39
N MET A 124 6.14 -19.96 10.53
CA MET A 124 6.83 -18.68 10.74
C MET A 124 7.89 -18.38 9.67
N ARG A 125 8.54 -19.42 9.13
CA ARG A 125 9.50 -19.27 8.02
C ARG A 125 8.82 -18.78 6.75
N GLN A 126 7.75 -19.45 6.32
CA GLN A 126 7.00 -19.06 5.12
C GLN A 126 6.35 -17.69 5.28
N PHE A 127 5.80 -17.40 6.46
CA PHE A 127 5.29 -16.07 6.78
C PHE A 127 6.38 -14.98 6.65
N SER A 128 7.61 -15.28 7.09
CA SER A 128 8.74 -14.36 6.90
C SER A 128 9.08 -14.14 5.43
N GLU A 129 8.93 -15.16 4.58
CA GLU A 129 9.11 -15.04 3.12
C GLU A 129 8.02 -14.13 2.53
N TYR A 130 6.76 -14.30 2.95
CA TYR A 130 5.65 -13.41 2.55
C TYR A 130 5.89 -11.95 2.93
N LEU A 131 6.42 -11.67 4.12
CA LEU A 131 6.79 -10.31 4.52
C LEU A 131 7.87 -9.71 3.61
N ASN A 132 8.89 -10.49 3.24
CA ASN A 132 9.94 -10.00 2.34
C ASN A 132 9.37 -9.70 0.94
N GLU A 133 8.48 -10.56 0.43
CA GLU A 133 7.82 -10.33 -0.86
C GLU A 133 6.92 -9.08 -0.84
N LEU A 134 6.18 -8.85 0.25
CA LEU A 134 5.38 -7.63 0.45
C LEU A 134 6.23 -6.37 0.59
N GLU A 135 7.43 -6.48 1.17
CA GLU A 135 8.38 -5.37 1.24
C GLU A 135 8.99 -5.07 -0.14
N MET A 136 9.35 -6.11 -0.89
CA MET A 136 9.86 -5.96 -2.26
C MET A 136 8.83 -5.33 -3.21
N SER A 137 7.53 -5.56 -2.99
CA SER A 137 6.47 -4.88 -3.75
C SER A 137 6.15 -3.46 -3.25
N GLY A 138 6.80 -3.00 -2.17
CA GLY A 138 6.59 -1.68 -1.60
C GLY A 138 5.29 -1.52 -0.80
N LEU A 139 4.54 -2.60 -0.58
CA LEU A 139 3.29 -2.56 0.19
C LEU A 139 3.54 -2.38 1.69
N ILE A 140 4.69 -2.83 2.17
CA ILE A 140 5.16 -2.64 3.54
C ILE A 140 6.62 -2.19 3.56
N ALA A 141 7.04 -1.63 4.70
CA ALA A 141 8.44 -1.39 5.01
C ALA A 141 8.82 -2.14 6.29
N MET A 142 9.99 -2.76 6.30
CA MET A 142 10.54 -3.42 7.48
C MET A 142 11.84 -2.78 7.95
N ARG A 143 12.03 -2.73 9.27
CA ARG A 143 13.30 -2.30 9.88
C ARG A 143 13.61 -3.13 11.12
N LEU A 144 14.89 -3.23 11.49
CA LEU A 144 15.26 -3.90 12.74
C LEU A 144 14.86 -3.07 13.96
N SER A 145 14.44 -3.76 15.02
CA SER A 145 14.18 -3.19 16.33
C SER A 145 15.46 -2.62 16.94
N GLY A 146 15.37 -1.40 17.49
CA GLY A 146 16.50 -0.72 18.13
C GLY A 146 16.72 -1.13 19.59
N LYS A 147 17.61 -0.38 20.27
CA LYS A 147 17.86 -0.53 21.71
C LYS A 147 16.57 -0.27 22.51
N GLY A 148 16.22 -1.16 23.44
CA GLY A 148 15.04 -1.02 24.31
C GLY A 148 13.96 -2.10 24.11
N ILE A 149 14.01 -2.85 23.02
CA ILE A 149 13.17 -4.03 22.79
C ILE A 149 13.98 -5.28 23.12
N ARG A 150 13.40 -6.23 23.85
CA ARG A 150 14.09 -7.47 24.24
C ARG A 150 14.25 -8.39 23.02
N GLY A 151 15.49 -8.53 22.55
CA GLY A 151 15.85 -9.32 21.37
C GLY A 151 15.88 -8.49 20.08
N THR A 152 16.27 -9.12 18.98
CA THR A 152 16.25 -8.52 17.63
C THR A 152 15.04 -9.04 16.86
N THR A 153 14.10 -8.14 16.55
CA THR A 153 12.91 -8.45 15.74
C THR A 153 12.73 -7.40 14.64
N ARG A 154 11.89 -7.69 13.65
CA ARG A 154 11.53 -6.70 12.62
C ARG A 154 10.28 -5.95 13.04
N LEU A 155 10.36 -4.63 12.87
CA LEU A 155 9.25 -3.70 12.93
C LEU A 155 8.71 -3.53 11.52
N ILE A 156 7.39 -3.64 11.38
CA ILE A 156 6.66 -3.65 10.11
C ILE A 156 5.76 -2.43 10.08
N ARG A 157 5.73 -1.72 8.95
CA ARG A 157 4.86 -0.57 8.71
C ARG A 157 4.19 -0.69 7.34
N LEU A 158 2.93 -0.29 7.23
CA LEU A 158 2.25 -0.20 5.94
C LEU A 158 2.77 0.96 5.10
N GLY A 159 2.92 0.74 3.80
CA GLY A 159 3.21 1.79 2.82
C GLY A 159 1.98 2.64 2.47
N TYR A 160 0.78 2.09 2.67
CA TYR A 160 -0.49 2.69 2.25
C TYR A 160 -1.52 2.76 3.40
N PRO A 161 -2.56 3.61 3.29
CA PRO A 161 -3.59 3.73 4.31
C PRO A 161 -4.28 2.39 4.61
N PRO A 162 -4.40 1.99 5.89
CA PRO A 162 -4.95 0.69 6.25
C PRO A 162 -6.39 0.46 5.76
N ASP A 163 -7.23 1.50 5.77
CA ASP A 163 -8.63 1.41 5.36
C ASP A 163 -8.78 1.01 3.89
N GLU A 164 -7.95 1.58 3.01
CA GLU A 164 -7.97 1.26 1.58
C GLU A 164 -7.56 -0.20 1.33
N ILE A 165 -6.49 -0.66 2.01
CA ILE A 165 -6.02 -2.06 1.93
C ILE A 165 -7.13 -3.02 2.36
N ILE A 166 -7.79 -2.75 3.49
CA ILE A 166 -8.86 -3.61 4.02
C ILE A 166 -10.03 -3.69 3.03
N GLN A 167 -10.44 -2.56 2.45
CA GLN A 167 -11.50 -2.54 1.45
C GLN A 167 -11.19 -3.42 0.24
N ILE A 168 -9.97 -3.32 -0.29
CA ILE A 168 -9.53 -4.09 -1.47
C ILE A 168 -9.50 -5.60 -1.15
N ILE A 169 -8.91 -5.97 -0.01
CA ILE A 169 -8.77 -7.39 0.36
C ILE A 169 -10.13 -8.01 0.68
N ARG A 170 -11.06 -7.28 1.30
CA ARG A 170 -12.40 -7.78 1.55
C ARG A 170 -13.10 -8.19 0.25
N GLN A 171 -12.97 -7.37 -0.79
CA GLN A 171 -13.49 -7.70 -2.12
C GLN A 171 -12.79 -8.94 -2.71
N SER A 172 -11.45 -9.05 -2.57
CA SER A 172 -10.69 -10.18 -3.11
C SER A 172 -10.94 -11.51 -2.38
N LEU A 173 -11.09 -11.49 -1.05
CA LEU A 173 -11.30 -12.69 -0.24
C LEU A 173 -12.78 -13.06 -0.07
N GLY A 174 -13.70 -12.31 -0.70
CA GLY A 174 -15.14 -12.53 -0.57
C GLY A 174 -15.66 -12.32 0.86
N LEU A 175 -15.00 -11.43 1.62
CA LEU A 175 -15.45 -11.04 2.95
C LEU A 175 -16.48 -9.93 2.78
N GLU A 176 -17.77 -10.24 2.99
CA GLU A 176 -18.82 -9.23 2.95
C GLU A 176 -18.62 -8.14 4.01
N SER A 177 -19.10 -6.94 3.69
CA SER A 177 -19.13 -5.84 4.65
C SER A 177 -20.30 -6.08 5.60
N GLU A 178 -20.04 -6.30 6.88
CA GLU A 178 -21.05 -6.02 7.92
C GLU A 178 -21.41 -4.53 7.92
#